data_AF-A0A7E5W8Q2-F1
#
_entry.id   AF-A0A7E5W8Q2-F1
#
_cell.length_a   1.000
_cell.length_b   1.000
_cell.length_c   1.000
_cell.angle_alpha   90.00
_cell.angle_beta   90.00
_cell.angle_gamma   90.00
#
_symmetry.space_group_name_H-M   'P 1'
#
loop_
_entity.id
_entity.type
_entity.pdbx_description
1 polymer ?
#
loop_
_entity_poly.entity_id
_entity_poly.type
_entity_poly.pdbx_seq_one_letter_code
_entity_poly.pdbx_strand_id
1 'polypeptide(L)'
;MCLTAIANLRQESVKDNSNRALFSKDREIIPYIDQYWEAMTTMPRRVTQSWYATVQRALIKDIQVLFTYEEDANQGPMFGLYNMELTAIKPNYEAMIKQGQLKVTDMGIATSK
;
A
#
# COMPACT_ATOMS: atom_id res chain seq x y z
N MET A 1 0.52 -1.47 -3.85
CA MET A 1 0.38 -2.70 -3.02
C MET A 1 0.37 -2.35 -1.54
N CYS A 2 1.48 -1.92 -0.92
CA CYS A 2 1.53 -1.65 0.54
C CYS A 2 0.47 -0.66 1.03
N LEU A 3 0.32 0.50 0.38
CA LEU A 3 -0.69 1.50 0.71
C LEU A 3 -2.11 0.91 0.69
N THR A 4 -2.46 0.21 -0.38
CA THR A 4 -3.75 -0.47 -0.54
C THR A 4 -3.99 -1.53 0.53
N ALA A 5 -2.97 -2.34 0.85
CA ALA A 5 -3.08 -3.40 1.85
C ALA A 5 -3.38 -2.82 3.25
N ILE A 6 -2.57 -1.86 3.71
CA ILE A 6 -2.74 -1.24 5.03
C ILE A 6 -4.07 -0.48 5.12
N ALA A 7 -4.49 0.21 4.05
CA ALA A 7 -5.77 0.91 4.03
C ALA A 7 -6.97 -0.04 4.22
N ASN A 8 -6.95 -1.19 3.56
CA ASN A 8 -8.01 -2.19 3.69
C ASN A 8 -7.98 -2.88 5.06
N LEU A 9 -6.80 -3.29 5.55
CA LEU A 9 -6.64 -3.86 6.90
C LEU A 9 -7.17 -2.90 7.97
N ARG A 10 -6.91 -1.60 7.83
CA ARG A 10 -7.46 -0.56 8.69
C ARG A 10 -8.99 -0.51 8.61
N GLN A 11 -9.55 -0.44 7.41
CA GLN A 11 -11.00 -0.41 7.22
C GLN A 11 -11.69 -1.65 7.80
N GLU A 12 -11.07 -2.82 7.67
CA GLU A 12 -11.54 -4.08 8.26
C GLU A 12 -11.48 -4.03 9.78
N SER A 13 -10.37 -3.57 10.36
CA SER A 13 -10.23 -3.40 11.81
C SER A 13 -11.29 -2.46 12.42
N VAL A 14 -11.72 -1.45 11.67
CA VAL A 14 -12.81 -0.54 12.07
C VAL A 14 -14.15 -1.26 12.05
N LYS A 15 -14.43 -2.09 11.03
CA LYS A 15 -15.66 -2.90 10.98
C LYS A 15 -15.74 -3.90 12.13
N ASP A 16 -14.58 -4.44 12.54
CA ASP A 16 -14.48 -5.41 13.63
C ASP A 16 -14.35 -4.75 15.02
N ASN A 17 -14.53 -3.43 15.12
CA ASN A 17 -14.44 -2.63 16.36
C ASN A 17 -13.08 -2.67 17.09
N SER A 18 -12.03 -3.23 16.49
CA SER A 18 -10.67 -3.22 17.04
C SER A 18 -9.94 -1.90 16.79
N ASN A 19 -10.37 -1.14 15.75
CA ASN A 19 -9.87 0.18 15.39
C ASN A 19 -8.33 0.29 15.39
N ARG A 20 -7.67 -0.71 14.79
CA ARG A 20 -6.21 -0.82 14.80
C ARG A 20 -5.60 0.15 13.79
N ALA A 21 -4.50 0.80 14.20
CA ALA A 21 -3.76 1.73 13.35
C ALA A 21 -2.50 1.11 12.72
N LEU A 22 -2.00 0.00 13.29
CA LEU A 22 -0.73 -0.63 12.94
C LEU A 22 -0.91 -2.12 12.69
N PHE A 23 -0.19 -2.61 11.68
CA PHE A 23 -0.28 -3.97 11.16
C PHE A 23 1.12 -4.57 10.97
N SER A 24 1.29 -5.83 11.35
CA SER A 24 2.55 -6.54 11.23
C SER A 24 2.89 -6.77 9.75
N LYS A 25 4.14 -6.46 9.38
CA LYS A 25 4.65 -6.76 8.03
C LYS A 25 4.45 -8.23 7.67
N ASP A 26 4.88 -9.12 8.55
CA ASP A 26 5.01 -10.55 8.25
C ASP A 26 3.72 -11.33 8.53
N ARG A 27 2.90 -10.88 9.48
CA ARG A 27 1.66 -11.58 9.85
C ARG A 27 0.42 -11.06 9.14
N GLU A 28 0.45 -9.84 8.61
CA GLU A 28 -0.75 -9.19 8.08
C GLU A 28 -0.53 -8.58 6.69
N ILE A 29 0.46 -7.69 6.52
CA ILE A 29 0.63 -6.96 5.25
C ILE A 29 1.04 -7.89 4.11
N ILE A 30 2.03 -8.76 4.33
CA ILE A 30 2.48 -9.74 3.33
C ILE A 30 1.38 -10.77 3.02
N PRO A 31 0.73 -11.42 4.02
CA PRO A 31 -0.40 -12.30 3.76
C PRO A 31 -1.55 -11.64 3.01
N TYR A 32 -1.90 -10.39 3.35
CA TYR A 32 -2.92 -9.65 2.61
C TYR A 32 -2.51 -9.46 1.14
N ILE A 33 -1.25 -9.09 0.89
CA ILE A 33 -0.76 -8.90 -0.47
C ILE A 33 -0.82 -10.21 -1.27
N ASP A 34 -0.45 -11.33 -0.65
CA ASP A 34 -0.50 -12.64 -1.28
C ASP A 34 -1.94 -13.11 -1.54
N GLN A 35 -2.84 -12.90 -0.59
CA GLN A 35 -4.26 -13.23 -0.74
C GLN A 35 -4.92 -12.47 -1.91
N TYR A 36 -4.61 -11.18 -2.04
CA TYR A 36 -5.22 -10.29 -3.05
C TYR A 36 -4.31 -9.99 -4.24
N TRP A 37 -3.35 -10.86 -4.53
CA TRP A 37 -2.33 -10.65 -5.56
C TRP A 37 -2.93 -10.29 -6.93
N GLU A 38 -3.87 -11.09 -7.43
CA GLU A 38 -4.50 -10.91 -8.74
C GLU A 38 -5.36 -9.64 -8.83
N ALA A 39 -5.87 -9.16 -7.69
CA ALA A 39 -6.63 -7.91 -7.65
C ALA A 39 -5.71 -6.67 -7.72
N MET A 40 -4.43 -6.81 -7.40
CA MET A 40 -3.46 -5.71 -7.39
C MET A 40 -2.53 -5.70 -8.59
N THR A 41 -2.30 -6.84 -9.23
CA THR A 41 -1.41 -6.95 -10.38
C THR A 41 -1.77 -8.12 -11.28
N THR A 42 -1.43 -7.99 -12.56
CA THR A 42 -1.53 -9.06 -13.56
C THR A 42 -0.24 -9.89 -13.67
N MET A 43 0.80 -9.56 -12.89
CA MET A 43 2.03 -10.35 -12.88
C MET A 43 1.79 -11.73 -12.27
N PRO A 44 2.52 -12.78 -12.71
CA PRO A 44 2.46 -14.09 -12.08
C PRO A 44 2.78 -14.03 -10.58
N ARG A 45 2.15 -14.92 -9.80
CA ARG A 45 2.44 -15.07 -8.37
C ARG A 45 3.92 -15.36 -8.13
N ARG A 46 4.46 -14.78 -7.06
CA ARG A 46 5.84 -15.00 -6.64
C ARG A 46 5.91 -16.26 -5.78
N VAL A 47 6.73 -17.23 -6.20
CA VAL A 47 6.90 -18.51 -5.49
C VAL A 47 7.96 -18.47 -4.39
N THR A 48 8.91 -17.53 -4.47
CA THR A 48 9.96 -17.35 -3.46
C THR A 48 9.61 -16.20 -2.52
N GLN A 49 10.16 -16.20 -1.31
CA GLN A 49 9.93 -15.12 -0.33
C GLN A 49 10.82 -13.88 -0.55
N SER A 50 11.64 -13.84 -1.61
CA SER A 50 12.55 -12.72 -1.88
C SER A 50 11.84 -11.38 -2.08
N TRP A 51 10.55 -11.40 -2.44
CA TRP A 51 9.75 -10.18 -2.55
C TRP A 51 9.37 -9.56 -1.20
N TYR A 52 9.46 -10.30 -0.08
CA TYR A 52 9.17 -9.79 1.27
C TYR A 52 10.14 -8.65 1.61
N ALA A 53 11.42 -8.79 1.24
CA ALA A 53 12.40 -7.73 1.37
C ALA A 53 12.09 -6.51 0.48
N THR A 54 11.36 -6.69 -0.61
CA THR A 54 10.90 -5.57 -1.46
C THR A 54 9.74 -4.82 -0.81
N VAL A 55 8.81 -5.54 -0.15
CA VAL A 55 7.75 -4.92 0.66
C VAL A 55 8.35 -4.09 1.79
N GLN A 56 9.33 -4.65 2.51
CA GLN A 56 10.03 -3.93 3.57
C GLN A 56 10.70 -2.65 3.07
N ARG A 57 11.47 -2.73 1.97
CA ARG A 57 12.11 -1.55 1.38
C ARG A 57 11.09 -0.50 0.93
N ALA A 58 9.97 -0.92 0.35
CA ALA A 58 8.91 0.00 -0.07
C ALA A 58 8.24 0.70 1.12
N LEU A 59 8.00 -0.01 2.21
CA LEU A 59 7.43 0.56 3.44
C LEU A 59 8.41 1.55 4.10
N ILE A 60 9.67 1.15 4.26
CA ILE A 60 10.69 1.98 4.94
C ILE A 60 11.00 3.26 4.17
N LYS A 61 11.06 3.18 2.83
CA LYS A 61 11.42 4.32 1.98
C LYS A 61 10.53 5.55 2.20
N ASP A 62 9.24 5.32 2.46
CA ASP A 62 8.23 6.38 2.53
C ASP A 62 7.63 6.52 3.96
N ILE A 63 8.41 6.17 5.00
CA ILE A 63 8.07 6.50 6.40
C ILE A 63 7.94 8.01 6.58
N GLN A 64 6.99 8.46 7.41
CA GLN A 64 6.61 9.88 7.64
C GLN A 64 6.04 10.61 6.41
N VAL A 65 5.93 9.94 5.27
CA VAL A 65 5.30 10.48 4.06
C VAL A 65 4.01 9.73 3.77
N LEU A 66 4.10 8.41 3.64
CA LEU A 66 2.97 7.51 3.39
C LEU A 66 2.70 6.59 4.57
N PHE A 67 3.76 6.19 5.27
CA PHE A 67 3.68 5.15 6.30
C PHE A 67 4.14 5.64 7.68
N THR A 68 3.57 5.04 8.72
CA THR A 68 4.13 5.06 10.08
C THR A 68 4.82 3.72 10.33
N TYR A 69 5.74 3.71 11.31
CA TYR A 69 6.48 2.51 11.68
C TYR A 69 6.69 2.47 13.19
N GLU A 70 6.48 1.30 13.78
CA GLU A 70 6.80 0.98 15.17
C GLU A 70 7.41 -0.43 15.23
N GLU A 71 8.34 -0.65 16.17
CA GLU A 71 8.88 -1.98 16.45
C GLU A 71 8.17 -2.56 17.67
N ASP A 72 7.39 -3.63 17.48
CA ASP A 72 6.72 -4.34 18.56
C ASP A 72 7.57 -5.55 19.00
N ALA A 73 7.75 -5.71 20.31
CA ALA A 73 8.62 -6.76 20.86
C ALA A 73 8.17 -8.20 20.52
N ASN A 74 6.88 -8.41 20.23
CA ASN A 74 6.29 -9.73 19.99
C ASN A 74 5.86 -9.95 18.53
N GLN A 75 5.55 -8.87 17.82
CA GLN A 75 5.02 -8.87 16.46
C GLN A 75 6.02 -8.37 15.42
N GLY A 76 7.14 -7.80 15.87
CA GLY A 76 8.21 -7.28 15.03
C GLY A 76 7.82 -5.96 14.35
N PRO A 77 8.26 -5.73 13.10
CA PRO A 77 7.99 -4.50 12.37
C PRO A 77 6.49 -4.29 12.09
N MET A 78 5.93 -3.23 12.68
CA MET A 78 4.55 -2.80 12.53
C MET A 78 4.48 -1.54 11.66
N PHE A 79 3.53 -1.49 10.73
CA PHE A 79 3.34 -0.35 9.82
C PHE A 79 1.89 0.13 9.80
N GLY A 80 1.71 1.43 9.65
CA GLY A 80 0.42 2.09 9.48
C GLY A 80 0.45 3.14 8.39
N LEU A 81 -0.66 3.85 8.21
CA LEU A 81 -0.74 5.00 7.31
C LEU A 81 -0.38 6.29 8.05
N TYR A 82 0.43 7.14 7.41
CA TYR A 82 0.72 8.47 7.93
C TYR A 82 -0.54 9.36 7.91
N ASN A 83 -1.26 9.39 6.79
CA ASN A 83 -2.59 9.98 6.72
C ASN A 83 -3.66 8.92 7.04
N MET A 84 -4.40 9.13 8.13
CA MET A 84 -5.47 8.23 8.57
C MET A 84 -6.78 8.38 7.77
N GLU A 85 -6.92 9.47 7.00
CA GLU A 85 -8.07 9.75 6.16
C GLU A 85 -8.04 8.92 4.87
N LEU A 86 -8.76 7.79 4.84
CA LEU A 86 -8.75 6.88 3.69
C LEU A 86 -9.33 7.50 2.41
N THR A 87 -10.20 8.51 2.52
CA THR A 87 -10.77 9.24 1.37
C THR A 87 -9.74 10.05 0.60
N ALA A 88 -8.55 10.30 1.17
CA ALA A 88 -7.45 10.97 0.48
C ALA A 88 -6.66 10.04 -0.46
N ILE A 89 -6.86 8.72 -0.40
CA ILE A 89 -6.16 7.76 -1.25
C ILE A 89 -6.62 7.92 -2.69
N LYS A 90 -5.66 8.20 -3.58
CA LYS A 90 -5.92 8.45 -5.01
C LYS A 90 -4.71 8.07 -5.86
N PRO A 91 -4.91 7.88 -7.19
CA PRO A 91 -3.79 7.77 -8.12
C PRO A 91 -2.84 8.98 -8.03
N ASN A 92 -1.55 8.75 -8.21
CA ASN A 92 -0.58 9.83 -8.32
C ASN A 92 -0.61 10.39 -9.76
N TYR A 93 -1.63 11.21 -10.03
CA TYR A 93 -1.84 11.80 -11.35
C TYR A 93 -0.63 12.62 -11.82
N GLU A 94 0.04 13.34 -10.92
CA GLU A 94 1.23 14.13 -11.25
C GLU A 94 2.37 13.25 -11.77
N ALA A 95 2.65 12.14 -11.09
CA ALA A 95 3.66 11.18 -11.53
C ALA A 95 3.27 10.51 -12.86
N MET A 96 2.00 10.15 -13.03
CA MET A 96 1.50 9.54 -14.27
C MET A 96 1.60 10.50 -15.46
N ILE A 97 1.37 11.80 -15.26
CA ILE A 97 1.57 12.83 -16.29
C ILE A 97 3.05 12.97 -16.61
N LYS A 98 3.92 13.10 -15.59
CA LYS A 98 5.38 13.22 -15.78
C LYS A 98 5.99 12.01 -16.50
N GLN A 99 5.45 10.82 -16.28
CA GLN A 99 5.86 9.58 -16.94
C GLN A 99 5.21 9.38 -18.32
N GLY A 100 4.38 10.32 -18.78
CA GLY A 100 3.70 10.26 -20.07
C GLY A 100 2.59 9.21 -20.15
N GLN A 101 2.16 8.62 -19.04
CA GLN A 101 1.04 7.67 -19.00
C GLN A 101 -0.31 8.38 -19.17
N LEU A 102 -0.38 9.63 -18.69
CA LEU A 102 -1.53 10.51 -18.86
C LEU A 102 -1.10 11.78 -19.61
N LYS A 103 -1.97 12.27 -20.51
CA LYS A 103 -1.84 13.55 -21.20
C LYS A 103 -2.88 14.52 -20.69
N VAL A 104 -2.44 15.75 -20.42
CA VAL A 104 -3.35 16.87 -20.20
C VAL A 104 -3.75 17.40 -21.58
N THR A 105 -5.03 17.41 -21.85
CA THR A 105 -5.64 17.94 -23.07
C THR A 105 -6.62 19.05 -22.71
N ASP A 106 -7.05 19.84 -23.68
CA ASP A 106 -8.05 20.90 -23.46
C ASP A 106 -9.40 20.35 -22.95
N MET A 107 -9.66 19.05 -23.11
CA MET A 107 -10.83 18.32 -22.62
C MET A 107 -10.61 17.66 -21.24
N GLY A 108 -9.43 17.83 -20.62
CA GLY A 108 -9.05 17.18 -19.37
C GLY A 108 -7.96 16.11 -19.52
N ILE A 109 -7.89 15.16 -18.58
CA ILE A 109 -6.84 14.13 -18.53
C ILE A 109 -7.24 12.92 -19.39
N ALA A 110 -6.41 12.57 -20.37
CA ALA A 110 -6.60 11.42 -21.26
C ALA A 110 -5.45 10.40 -21.09
N THR A 111 -5.72 9.11 -21.32
CA THR A 111 -4.67 8.06 -21.32
C THR A 111 -3.81 8.15 -22.58
N SER A 112 -2.50 8.01 -22.44
CA SER A 112 -1.61 7.84 -23.60
C SER A 112 -1.81 6.44 -24.18
N LYS A 113 -1.98 6.36 -25.51
CA LYS A 113 -1.92 5.09 -26.25
C LYS A 113 -0.50 4.54 -26.29
#